data_AF-A0AAW1JD84-F1
#
_entry.id   AF-A0AAW1JD84-F1
#
_cell.length_a   1.000
_cell.length_b   1.000
_cell.length_c   1.000
_cell.angle_alpha   90.00
_cell.angle_beta   90.00
_cell.angle_gamma   90.00
#
_symmetry.space_group_name_H-M   'P 1'
#
loop_
_entity.id
_entity.type
_entity.pdbx_description
1 polymer ?
#
loop_
_entity_poly.entity_id
_entity_poly.type
_entity_poly.pdbx_seq_one_letter_code
_entity_poly.pdbx_strand_id
1 'polypeptide(L)'
;MEIMMAQLSQGNINTSNNHVNVPFSEINVQTPEFTNETDEIDVDEWAKRVETIKEIYQVDDKLIKVLATNKVGKNVKKWYESDEENYRKGWTEFVNDLREMFKKHYLLLFTHPTGSYYVKLSKGQ
;
A
#
# COMPACT_ATOMS: atom_id res chain seq x y z
N MET A 1 40.84 -47.20 -32.33
CA MET A 1 40.63 -45.91 -33.01
C MET A 1 39.98 -45.01 -31.98
N GLU A 2 40.81 -44.24 -31.27
CA GLU A 2 40.40 -43.36 -30.19
C GLU A 2 39.74 -42.11 -30.77
N ILE A 3 38.57 -41.75 -30.25
CA ILE A 3 38.05 -40.39 -30.40
C ILE A 3 37.91 -39.83 -28.99
N MET A 4 38.99 -39.21 -28.53
CA MET A 4 38.95 -38.23 -27.46
C MET A 4 38.27 -36.98 -28.02
N MET A 5 37.16 -36.54 -27.40
CA MET A 5 36.70 -35.16 -27.54
C MET A 5 36.75 -34.48 -26.18
N ALA A 6 37.50 -33.38 -26.19
CA ALA A 6 37.80 -32.52 -25.06
C ALA A 6 36.58 -31.71 -24.60
N GLN A 7 36.70 -31.26 -23.35
CA GLN A 7 35.76 -30.48 -22.55
C GLN A 7 35.25 -29.21 -23.24
N LEU A 8 33.98 -28.88 -22.98
CA LEU A 8 33.57 -27.49 -22.83
C LEU A 8 33.13 -27.29 -21.37
N SER A 9 33.92 -26.49 -20.65
CA SER A 9 33.56 -25.90 -19.38
C SER A 9 32.39 -24.94 -19.57
N GLN A 10 31.25 -25.25 -18.95
CA GLN A 10 30.27 -24.23 -18.62
C GLN A 10 30.39 -23.95 -17.13
N GLY A 11 31.20 -22.95 -16.83
CA GLY A 11 31.03 -22.21 -15.61
C GLY A 11 29.72 -21.45 -15.63
N ASN A 12 29.31 -21.12 -14.41
CA ASN A 12 28.60 -19.91 -14.03
C ASN A 12 27.07 -19.95 -13.80
N ILE A 13 26.79 -19.88 -12.49
CA ILE A 13 25.71 -19.18 -11.80
C ILE A 13 24.34 -19.87 -11.83
N ASN A 14 24.20 -20.91 -11.00
CA ASN A 14 22.90 -21.14 -10.37
C ASN A 14 22.75 -20.10 -9.26
N THR A 15 22.27 -18.91 -9.64
CA THR A 15 21.75 -17.92 -8.69
C THR A 15 20.66 -18.63 -7.91
N SER A 16 20.96 -19.02 -6.66
CA SER A 16 19.92 -19.40 -5.70
C SER A 16 19.14 -18.14 -5.39
N ASN A 17 18.20 -17.79 -6.27
CA ASN A 17 17.10 -16.93 -5.92
C ASN A 17 16.25 -17.76 -4.96
N ASN A 18 16.61 -17.72 -3.67
CA ASN A 18 15.75 -18.08 -2.56
C ASN A 18 14.60 -17.07 -2.50
N HIS A 19 13.78 -17.03 -3.55
CA HIS A 19 12.51 -16.34 -3.52
C HIS A 19 11.64 -17.18 -2.58
N VAL A 20 11.58 -16.77 -1.32
CA VAL A 20 10.64 -17.35 -0.37
C VAL A 20 9.27 -17.13 -0.99
N ASN A 21 8.65 -18.21 -1.47
CA ASN A 21 7.33 -18.16 -2.07
C ASN A 21 6.32 -18.00 -0.94
N VAL A 22 6.21 -16.77 -0.42
CA VAL A 22 5.27 -16.45 0.64
C VAL A 22 3.86 -16.50 0.05
N PRO A 23 2.95 -17.31 0.63
CA PRO A 23 1.57 -17.37 0.16
C PRO A 23 0.89 -16.01 0.24
N PHE A 24 0.09 -15.68 -0.78
CA PHE A 24 -0.72 -14.46 -0.81
C PHE A 24 -1.57 -14.27 0.47
N SER A 25 -2.07 -15.37 1.05
CA SER A 25 -2.85 -15.36 2.27
C SER A 25 -2.08 -14.80 3.47
N GLU A 26 -0.77 -15.06 3.56
CA GLU A 26 0.07 -14.59 4.65
C GLU A 26 0.24 -13.07 4.57
N ILE A 27 0.55 -12.56 3.37
CA ILE A 27 0.72 -11.13 3.13
C ILE A 27 -0.61 -10.39 3.39
N ASN A 28 -1.73 -10.98 2.96
CA ASN A 28 -3.07 -10.41 3.15
C ASN A 28 -3.48 -10.34 4.63
N VAL A 29 -3.06 -11.29 5.47
CA VAL A 29 -3.32 -11.24 6.91
C VAL A 29 -2.54 -10.10 7.56
N GLN A 30 -1.30 -9.87 7.13
CA GLN A 30 -0.46 -8.79 7.66
C GLN A 30 -0.88 -7.40 7.16
N THR A 31 -1.51 -7.32 5.98
CA THR A 31 -1.92 -6.04 5.39
C THR A 31 -2.96 -5.35 6.27
N PRO A 32 -2.68 -4.14 6.80
CA PRO A 32 -3.57 -3.46 7.73
C PRO A 32 -4.82 -2.96 7.03
N GLU A 33 -5.94 -3.01 7.76
CA GLU A 33 -7.19 -2.44 7.30
C GLU A 33 -7.18 -0.91 7.43
N PHE A 34 -7.81 -0.24 6.47
CA PHE A 34 -8.06 1.19 6.50
C PHE A 34 -9.55 1.45 6.57
N THR A 35 -10.03 1.86 7.74
CA THR A 35 -11.43 2.25 7.94
C THR A 35 -11.51 3.71 8.32
N ASN A 36 -12.35 4.46 7.61
CA ASN A 36 -12.61 5.86 7.92
C ASN A 36 -13.63 6.05 9.07
N GLU A 37 -14.02 4.97 9.74
CA GLU A 37 -15.00 4.95 10.82
C GLU A 37 -14.40 5.37 12.17
N THR A 38 -13.07 5.26 12.30
CA THR A 38 -12.30 5.64 13.48
C THR A 38 -11.27 6.70 13.10
N ASP A 39 -11.20 7.82 13.82
CA ASP A 39 -10.19 8.88 13.64
C ASP A 39 -8.74 8.41 13.93
N GLU A 40 -8.55 7.12 14.21
CA GLU A 40 -7.33 6.55 14.80
C GLU A 40 -6.18 6.37 13.81
N ILE A 41 -6.44 6.20 12.51
CA ILE A 41 -5.39 5.92 11.53
C ILE A 41 -5.46 6.91 10.37
N ASP A 42 -4.40 7.70 10.24
CA ASP A 42 -4.20 8.61 9.12
C ASP A 42 -3.81 7.84 7.85
N VAL A 43 -4.19 8.36 6.66
CA VAL A 43 -3.84 7.72 5.37
C VAL A 43 -2.33 7.56 5.24
N ASP A 44 -1.54 8.52 5.71
CA ASP A 44 -0.08 8.45 5.65
C ASP A 44 0.49 7.35 6.53
N GLU A 45 -0.06 7.18 7.74
CA GLU A 45 0.37 6.13 8.65
C GLU A 45 -0.02 4.75 8.12
N TRP A 46 -1.24 4.61 7.61
CA TRP A 46 -1.68 3.37 6.98
C TRP A 46 -0.82 3.02 5.77
N ALA A 47 -0.60 3.97 4.85
CA ALA A 47 0.20 3.74 3.65
C ALA A 47 1.63 3.35 3.99
N LYS A 48 2.23 3.96 5.01
CA LYS A 48 3.57 3.59 5.50
C LYS A 48 3.64 2.14 5.99
N ARG A 49 2.63 1.67 6.72
CA ARG A 49 2.57 0.27 7.18
C ARG A 49 2.44 -0.70 6.00
N VAL A 50 1.65 -0.35 4.99
CA VAL A 50 1.50 -1.14 3.76
C VAL A 50 2.82 -1.19 2.97
N GLU A 51 3.55 -0.07 2.85
CA GLU A 51 4.89 -0.02 2.24
C GLU A 51 5.90 -0.89 3.00
N THR A 52 5.87 -0.90 4.33
CA THR A 52 6.74 -1.79 5.12
C THR A 52 6.48 -3.27 4.80
N ILE A 53 5.21 -3.66 4.64
CA ILE A 53 4.86 -5.05 4.25
C ILE A 53 5.34 -5.34 2.84
N LYS A 54 5.16 -4.40 1.92
CA LYS A 54 5.67 -4.53 0.55
C LYS A 54 7.17 -4.78 0.52
N GLU A 55 7.94 -4.03 1.31
CA GLU A 55 9.38 -4.20 1.44
C GLU A 55 9.78 -5.54 2.06
N ILE A 56 9.11 -5.95 3.16
CA ILE A 56 9.39 -7.22 3.87
C ILE A 56 9.15 -8.42 2.94
N TYR A 57 8.03 -8.43 2.22
CA TYR A 57 7.62 -9.54 1.39
C TYR A 57 8.11 -9.41 -0.07
N GLN A 58 8.83 -8.34 -0.40
CA GLN A 58 9.34 -8.04 -1.75
C GLN A 58 8.26 -8.14 -2.83
N VAL A 59 7.05 -7.66 -2.53
CA VAL A 59 5.94 -7.68 -3.48
C VAL A 59 5.93 -6.43 -4.35
N ASP A 60 5.46 -6.59 -5.58
CA ASP A 60 5.35 -5.48 -6.52
C ASP A 60 4.17 -4.54 -6.21
N ASP A 61 4.22 -3.34 -6.80
CA ASP A 61 3.20 -2.30 -6.65
C ASP A 61 1.79 -2.75 -7.09
N LYS A 62 1.69 -3.68 -8.04
CA LYS A 62 0.38 -4.15 -8.53
C LYS A 62 -0.23 -5.06 -7.47
N LEU A 63 0.54 -5.98 -6.93
CA LEU A 63 0.07 -6.93 -5.93
C LEU A 63 -0.29 -6.22 -4.61
N ILE A 64 0.57 -5.31 -4.14
CA ILE A 64 0.28 -4.56 -2.91
C ILE A 64 -0.96 -3.67 -3.08
N LYS A 65 -1.17 -3.07 -4.25
CA LYS A 65 -2.39 -2.30 -4.53
C LYS A 65 -3.63 -3.17 -4.43
N VAL A 66 -3.62 -4.37 -5.02
CA VAL A 66 -4.74 -5.32 -4.93
C VAL A 66 -5.00 -5.75 -3.48
N LEU A 67 -3.96 -5.99 -2.69
CA LEU A 67 -4.10 -6.30 -1.27
C LEU A 67 -4.71 -5.13 -0.51
N ALA A 68 -4.17 -3.93 -0.70
CA ALA A 68 -4.62 -2.72 -0.03
C ALA A 68 -6.07 -2.36 -0.36
N THR A 69 -6.50 -2.44 -1.63
CA THR A 69 -7.89 -2.14 -2.04
C THR A 69 -8.89 -3.16 -1.50
N ASN A 70 -8.45 -4.38 -1.15
CA ASN A 70 -9.29 -5.34 -0.44
C ASN A 70 -9.39 -5.06 1.06
N LYS A 71 -8.49 -4.23 1.60
CA LYS A 71 -8.36 -3.88 3.02
C LYS A 71 -8.86 -2.48 3.36
N VAL A 72 -9.42 -1.76 2.39
CA VAL A 72 -10.07 -0.47 2.65
C VAL A 72 -11.55 -0.64 3.02
N GLY A 73 -12.07 0.31 3.79
CA GLY A 73 -13.46 0.36 4.22
C GLY A 73 -14.45 0.51 3.06
N LYS A 74 -15.73 0.21 3.34
CA LYS A 74 -16.80 0.14 2.32
C LYS A 74 -16.92 1.38 1.45
N ASN A 75 -16.74 2.58 2.01
CA ASN A 75 -16.87 3.84 1.26
C ASN A 75 -15.73 4.01 0.26
N VAL A 76 -14.50 3.72 0.69
CA VAL A 76 -13.32 3.77 -0.18
C VAL A 76 -13.43 2.73 -1.28
N LYS A 77 -13.87 1.52 -0.92
CA LYS A 77 -14.07 0.44 -1.87
C LYS A 77 -15.08 0.82 -2.95
N LYS A 78 -16.23 1.39 -2.56
CA LYS A 78 -17.24 1.90 -3.51
C LYS A 78 -16.69 2.98 -4.43
N TRP A 79 -15.94 3.95 -3.91
CA TRP A 79 -15.31 4.97 -4.74
C TRP A 79 -14.31 4.35 -5.73
N TYR A 80 -13.45 3.44 -5.24
CA TYR A 80 -12.46 2.77 -6.07
C TYR A 80 -13.12 2.00 -7.22
N GLU A 81 -14.17 1.26 -6.93
CA GLU A 81 -14.93 0.46 -7.91
C GLU A 81 -15.82 1.30 -8.84
N SER A 82 -16.07 2.58 -8.53
CA SER A 82 -16.98 3.42 -9.31
C SER A 82 -16.39 3.98 -10.61
N ASP A 83 -15.06 3.93 -10.78
CA ASP A 83 -14.36 4.47 -11.95
C ASP A 83 -13.30 3.48 -12.43
N GLU A 84 -13.39 3.07 -13.70
CA GLU A 84 -12.44 2.15 -14.30
C GLU A 84 -11.01 2.69 -14.34
N GLU A 85 -10.82 4.02 -14.36
CA GLU A 85 -9.50 4.64 -14.30
C GLU A 85 -8.78 4.34 -12.98
N ASN A 86 -9.50 4.14 -11.88
CA ASN A 86 -8.90 3.79 -10.59
C ASN A 86 -8.19 2.43 -10.62
N TYR A 87 -8.60 1.51 -11.50
CA TYR A 87 -7.90 0.24 -11.69
C TYR A 87 -6.56 0.42 -12.42
N ARG A 88 -6.44 1.45 -13.25
CA ARG A 88 -5.22 1.74 -14.03
C ARG A 88 -4.15 2.45 -13.21
N LYS A 89 -4.57 3.21 -12.18
CA LYS A 89 -3.66 3.94 -11.29
C LYS A 89 -2.65 3.03 -10.60
N GLY A 90 -1.41 3.50 -10.48
CA GLY A 90 -0.36 2.87 -9.68
C GLY A 90 -0.66 2.97 -8.18
N TRP A 91 0.16 2.28 -7.38
CA TRP A 91 0.08 2.33 -5.91
C TRP A 91 0.18 3.76 -5.38
N THR A 92 1.17 4.53 -5.84
CA THR A 92 1.39 5.93 -5.44
C THR A 92 0.20 6.83 -5.74
N GLU A 93 -0.38 6.70 -6.94
CA GLU A 93 -1.55 7.49 -7.36
C GLU A 93 -2.77 7.15 -6.49
N PHE A 94 -3.00 5.87 -6.23
CA PHE A 94 -4.07 5.43 -5.35
C PHE A 94 -3.93 6.01 -3.93
N VAL A 95 -2.73 5.99 -3.34
CA VAL A 95 -2.50 6.59 -2.02
C VAL A 95 -2.72 8.11 -2.05
N ASN A 96 -2.29 8.78 -3.12
CA ASN A 96 -2.51 10.22 -3.28
C ASN A 96 -4.00 10.56 -3.35
N ASP A 97 -4.78 9.82 -4.12
CA ASP A 97 -6.23 10.03 -4.20
C ASP A 97 -6.91 9.80 -2.84
N LEU A 98 -6.47 8.78 -2.09
CA LEU A 98 -6.94 8.57 -0.73
C LEU A 98 -6.62 9.76 0.18
N ARG A 99 -5.42 10.31 0.10
CA ARG A 99 -5.05 11.53 0.84
C ARG A 99 -5.95 12.69 0.48
N GLU A 100 -6.32 12.85 -0.78
CA GLU A 100 -7.22 13.91 -1.21
C GLU A 100 -8.64 13.70 -0.69
N MET A 101 -9.13 12.46 -0.70
CA MET A 101 -10.46 12.12 -0.19
C MET A 101 -10.57 12.32 1.33
N PHE A 102 -9.51 11.95 2.07
CA PHE A 102 -9.48 12.01 3.53
C PHE A 102 -8.63 13.15 4.08
N LYS A 103 -8.29 14.13 3.24
CA LYS A 103 -7.57 15.34 3.66
C LYS A 103 -8.35 15.93 4.81
N LYS A 104 -7.80 15.79 6.02
CA LYS A 104 -8.35 16.43 7.21
C LYS A 104 -8.38 17.91 6.90
N HIS A 105 -9.58 18.47 6.71
CA HIS A 105 -9.78 19.92 6.67
C HIS A 105 -9.50 20.47 8.07
N TYR A 106 -8.24 20.50 8.49
CA TYR A 106 -7.80 21.43 9.50
C TYR A 106 -7.83 22.81 8.84
N LEU A 107 -8.98 23.48 8.93
CA LEU A 107 -9.01 24.92 8.72
C LEU A 107 -8.06 25.53 9.77
N LEU A 108 -6.91 26.01 9.30
CA LEU A 108 -6.02 26.86 10.07
C LEU A 108 -6.82 28.09 10.53
N LEU A 109 -7.31 28.07 11.77
CA LEU A 109 -7.83 29.27 12.41
C LEU A 109 -6.72 29.86 13.28
N PHE A 110 -6.30 31.05 12.87
CA PHE A 110 -5.55 32.09 13.57
C PHE A 110 -5.03 31.72 14.97
N THR A 111 -3.72 31.74 15.11
CA THR A 111 -3.03 31.80 16.41
C THR A 111 -3.51 33.02 17.19
N HIS A 112 -4.38 32.81 18.17
CA HIS A 112 -4.60 33.78 19.25
C HIS A 112 -3.54 33.52 20.33
N PRO A 113 -2.92 34.55 20.93
CA PRO A 113 -1.73 34.42 21.80
C PRO A 113 -1.95 33.66 23.14
N THR A 114 -3.14 33.13 23.40
CA THR A 114 -3.49 32.52 24.69
C THR A 114 -3.83 31.03 24.63
N GLY A 115 -3.58 30.34 23.51
CA GLY A 115 -3.59 28.88 23.44
C GLY A 115 -4.22 28.31 22.17
N SER A 116 -3.80 27.09 21.80
CA SER A 116 -4.32 26.35 20.65
C SER A 116 -5.59 25.60 21.05
N TYR A 117 -6.71 25.91 20.39
CA TYR A 117 -7.97 25.19 20.55
C TYR A 117 -8.31 24.43 19.26
N TYR A 118 -8.59 23.14 19.38
CA TYR A 118 -9.05 22.29 18.27
C TYR A 118 -10.56 22.13 18.35
N VAL A 119 -11.28 22.48 17.29
CA VAL A 119 -12.72 22.21 17.16
C VAL A 119 -12.92 21.05 16.19
N LYS A 120 -13.41 19.91 16.69
CA LYS A 120 -13.82 18.76 15.89
C LYS A 120 -15.13 19.11 15.18
N LEU A 121 -15.10 19.31 13.87
CA LEU A 121 -16.32 19.44 13.07
C LEU A 121 -16.95 18.06 12.91
N SER A 122 -17.94 17.75 13.73
CA SER A 122 -18.86 16.64 13.46
C SER A 122 -19.68 17.03 12.23
N LYS A 123 -19.63 16.24 11.16
CA LYS A 123 -20.49 16.46 9.98
C LYS A 123 -21.95 16.43 10.44
N GLY A 124 -22.64 17.54 10.28
CA GLY A 124 -24.08 17.65 10.52
C GLY A 124 -24.84 16.70 9.58
N GLN A 125 -25.90 16.11 10.13
CA GLN A 125 -26.91 15.30 9.44
C GLN A 125 -27.60 16.06 8.32
#